data_AF-A0A7W9YPT4-F1
#
_entry.id   AF-A0A7W9YPT4-F1
#
_cell.length_a   1.000
_cell.length_b   1.000
_cell.length_c   1.000
_cell.angle_alpha   90.00
_cell.angle_beta   90.00
_cell.angle_gamma   90.00
#
_symmetry.space_group_name_H-M   'P 1'
#
loop_
_entity.id
_entity.type
_entity.pdbx_description
1 polymer ?
#
loop_
_entity_poly.entity_id
_entity_poly.type
_entity_poly.pdbx_seq_one_letter_code
_entity_poly.pdbx_strand_id
1 'polypeptide(L)'
;MANLKRLSNKQDSVVSVVPPVSDGDIEDRKKHYGILDTTKYAKRYNHLLFTPVQFHWNDKTFQIQYNFCTDPFCKWFGRDQERFEKVLNKPSRYKLTGSTKNRSKVIRCNPDPIQPNIGVVSDISSYPYSNWSIAEEINRLVRIETVQDVEPDYVFHKEDCINEGFTPFDHKKEFYKQGKSTSNSQRWQCKQCKKLPMFCRTENNPPPITNKEMTYFPHLQNCY
;
A
#
# COMPACT_ATOMS: atom_id res chain seq x y z
N MET A 1 -15.32 25.48 3.17
CA MET A 1 -14.75 25.80 1.84
C MET A 1 -14.62 24.47 1.12
N ALA A 2 -15.14 24.35 -0.11
CA ALA A 2 -15.01 23.11 -0.87
C ALA A 2 -13.60 23.06 -1.46
N ASN A 3 -12.79 22.09 -1.02
CA ASN A 3 -11.48 21.85 -1.59
C ASN A 3 -11.65 21.22 -2.98
N LEU A 4 -10.76 21.56 -3.91
CA LEU A 4 -10.67 20.86 -5.18
C LEU A 4 -10.30 19.41 -4.89
N LYS A 5 -10.95 18.47 -5.57
CA LYS A 5 -10.72 17.05 -5.37
C LYS A 5 -9.91 16.47 -6.53
N ARG A 6 -8.98 15.56 -6.23
CA ARG A 6 -8.21 14.78 -7.19
C ARG A 6 -8.30 13.29 -6.86
N LEU A 7 -8.00 12.44 -7.84
CA LEU A 7 -7.74 11.04 -7.56
C LEU A 7 -6.41 10.89 -6.81
N SER A 8 -6.34 9.87 -5.96
CA SER A 8 -5.12 9.55 -5.24
C SER A 8 -3.99 9.15 -6.21
N ASN A 9 -2.79 9.64 -5.95
CA ASN A 9 -1.58 9.35 -6.72
C ASN A 9 -0.71 8.30 -6.00
N LYS A 10 0.43 7.92 -6.60
CA LYS A 10 1.32 6.89 -6.02
C LYS A 10 2.00 7.33 -4.72
N GLN A 11 2.06 8.64 -4.47
CA GLN A 11 2.73 9.25 -3.33
C GLN A 11 1.82 9.33 -2.11
N ASP A 12 0.50 9.32 -2.30
CA ASP A 12 -0.47 9.31 -1.22
C ASP A 12 -0.49 7.92 -0.53
N SER A 13 -0.10 7.86 0.74
CA SER A 13 -0.13 6.61 1.52
C SER A 13 -1.53 6.32 2.06
N VAL A 14 -2.46 5.93 1.18
CA VAL A 14 -3.84 5.57 1.59
C VAL A 14 -3.88 4.20 2.27
N VAL A 15 -3.06 3.27 1.78
CA VAL A 15 -2.90 1.93 2.34
C VAL A 15 -1.41 1.65 2.52
N SER A 16 -1.04 1.20 3.71
CA SER A 16 0.34 0.78 4.01
C SER A 16 0.39 -0.73 4.16
N VAL A 17 1.10 -1.41 3.26
CA VAL A 17 1.31 -2.86 3.32
C VAL A 17 2.59 -3.13 4.07
N VAL A 18 2.53 -3.94 5.13
CA VAL A 18 3.70 -4.37 5.88
C VAL A 18 4.35 -5.53 5.12
N PRO A 19 5.63 -5.44 4.72
CA PRO A 19 6.32 -6.54 4.06
C PRO A 19 6.29 -7.80 4.93
N PRO A 20 5.92 -8.98 4.40
CA PRO A 20 5.89 -10.22 5.19
C PRO A 20 7.27 -10.81 5.49
N VAL A 21 8.34 -10.11 5.09
CA VAL A 21 9.72 -10.58 5.15
C VAL A 21 10.49 -9.55 5.96
N SER A 22 11.17 -10.00 7.02
CA SER A 22 12.00 -9.11 7.83
C SER A 22 13.30 -8.73 7.10
N ASP A 23 13.96 -7.66 7.53
CA ASP A 23 15.27 -7.28 6.98
C ASP A 23 16.31 -8.40 7.15
N GLY A 24 16.26 -9.12 8.28
CA GLY A 24 17.10 -10.29 8.53
C GLY A 24 16.84 -11.42 7.53
N ASP A 25 15.58 -11.68 7.18
CA ASP A 25 15.22 -12.66 6.15
C ASP A 25 15.69 -12.21 4.76
N ILE A 26 15.65 -10.92 4.45
CA ILE A 26 16.16 -10.36 3.19
C ILE A 26 17.67 -10.59 3.08
N GLU A 27 18.42 -10.29 4.14
CA GLU A 27 19.86 -10.55 4.18
C GLU A 27 20.19 -12.03 4.09
N ASP A 28 19.46 -12.88 4.82
CA ASP A 28 19.62 -14.34 4.77
C ASP A 28 19.36 -14.86 3.36
N ARG A 29 18.31 -14.35 2.70
CA ARG A 29 17.99 -14.68 1.30
C ARG A 29 19.11 -14.28 0.36
N LYS A 30 19.63 -13.05 0.47
CA LYS A 30 20.76 -12.57 -0.35
C LYS A 30 21.98 -13.47 -0.21
N LYS A 31 22.33 -13.88 1.02
CA LYS A 31 23.45 -14.79 1.29
C LYS A 31 23.25 -16.15 0.62
N HIS A 32 22.05 -16.71 0.70
CA HIS A 32 21.77 -18.05 0.19
C HIS A 32 21.43 -18.12 -1.30
N TYR A 33 21.08 -17.00 -1.94
CA TYR A 33 20.59 -16.96 -3.32
C TYR A 33 21.57 -17.56 -4.33
N GLY A 34 22.87 -17.30 -4.16
CA GLY A 34 23.93 -17.84 -5.02
C GLY A 34 24.52 -19.18 -4.55
N ILE A 35 24.13 -19.68 -3.37
CA ILE A 35 24.76 -20.84 -2.73
C ILE A 35 23.84 -22.07 -2.74
N LEU A 36 22.57 -21.86 -2.44
CA LEU A 36 21.61 -22.97 -2.36
C LEU A 36 21.01 -23.26 -3.73
N ASP A 37 20.91 -24.55 -4.07
CA ASP A 37 20.05 -24.97 -5.17
C ASP A 37 18.60 -24.53 -4.92
N THR A 38 17.90 -24.23 -6.00
CA THR A 38 16.49 -23.84 -6.08
C THR A 38 15.58 -24.64 -5.15
N THR A 39 15.76 -25.96 -5.05
CA THR A 39 14.93 -26.83 -4.20
C THR A 39 15.19 -26.59 -2.71
N LYS A 40 16.47 -26.45 -2.32
CA LYS A 40 16.87 -26.19 -0.93
C LYS A 40 16.45 -24.77 -0.52
N TYR A 41 16.64 -23.81 -1.41
CA TYR A 41 16.21 -22.43 -1.22
C TYR A 41 14.69 -22.35 -1.00
N ALA A 42 13.90 -22.98 -1.88
CA ALA A 42 12.44 -23.00 -1.75
C ALA A 42 11.97 -23.66 -0.45
N LYS A 43 12.61 -24.75 -0.01
CA LYS A 43 12.27 -25.41 1.26
C LYS A 43 12.55 -24.53 2.48
N ARG A 44 13.67 -23.81 2.50
CA ARG A 44 14.06 -22.92 3.61
C ARG A 44 13.02 -21.83 3.85
N TYR A 45 12.56 -21.20 2.78
CA TYR A 45 11.63 -20.05 2.85
C TYR A 45 10.16 -20.42 2.63
N ASN A 46 9.81 -21.71 2.61
CA ASN A 46 8.44 -22.18 2.36
C ASN A 46 7.45 -21.70 3.44
N HIS A 47 7.91 -21.56 4.68
CA HIS A 47 7.09 -21.12 5.81
C HIS A 47 6.39 -19.77 5.57
N LEU A 48 7.01 -18.89 4.77
CA LEU A 48 6.43 -17.59 4.39
C LEU A 48 5.14 -17.70 3.58
N LEU A 49 4.92 -18.83 2.88
CA LEU A 49 3.67 -19.08 2.15
C LEU A 49 2.46 -19.04 3.07
N PHE A 50 2.60 -19.57 4.29
CA PHE A 50 1.52 -19.65 5.27
C PHE A 50 1.59 -18.52 6.31
N THR A 51 2.43 -17.51 6.09
CA THR A 51 2.50 -16.34 6.95
C THR A 51 1.47 -15.30 6.48
N PRO A 52 0.63 -14.76 7.38
CA PRO A 52 -0.32 -13.71 7.04
C PRO A 52 0.43 -12.41 6.71
N VAL A 53 -0.15 -11.62 5.80
CA VAL A 53 0.33 -10.26 5.47
C VAL A 53 -0.55 -9.25 6.18
N GLN A 54 0.06 -8.22 6.76
CA GLN A 54 -0.66 -7.15 7.42
C GLN A 54 -0.70 -5.92 6.53
N PHE A 55 -1.82 -5.20 6.54
CA PHE A 55 -1.90 -3.88 5.94
C PHE A 55 -2.75 -2.94 6.80
N HIS A 56 -2.45 -1.66 6.72
CA HIS A 56 -3.13 -0.59 7.44
C HIS A 56 -3.98 0.22 6.47
N TRP A 57 -5.26 0.41 6.82
CA TRP A 57 -6.21 1.20 6.05
C TRP A 57 -7.23 1.85 7.00
N ASN A 58 -7.46 3.17 6.87
CA ASN A 58 -8.39 3.94 7.71
C ASN A 58 -8.22 3.70 9.22
N ASP A 59 -6.98 3.81 9.72
CA ASP A 59 -6.58 3.58 11.12
C ASP A 59 -6.88 2.17 11.67
N LYS A 60 -7.22 1.21 10.79
CA LYS A 60 -7.44 -0.19 11.13
C LYS A 60 -6.33 -1.04 10.54
N THR A 61 -5.94 -2.06 11.29
CA THR A 61 -5.00 -3.09 10.84
C THR A 61 -5.77 -4.31 10.42
N PHE A 62 -5.49 -4.79 9.22
CA PHE A 62 -6.08 -5.99 8.64
C PHE A 62 -5.00 -7.03 8.40
N GLN A 63 -5.38 -8.31 8.51
CA GLN A 63 -4.50 -9.44 8.23
C GLN A 63 -5.11 -10.32 7.16
N ILE A 64 -4.30 -10.72 6.19
CA ILE A 64 -4.73 -11.55 5.05
C ILE A 64 -3.89 -12.81 4.98
N GLN A 65 -4.57 -13.93 4.88
CA GLN A 65 -4.03 -15.23 4.53
C GLN A 65 -5.01 -15.92 3.59
N TYR A 66 -4.57 -16.38 2.42
CA TYR A 66 -5.42 -17.13 1.48
C TYR A 66 -5.00 -18.59 1.31
N ASN A 67 -3.86 -18.98 1.88
CA ASN A 67 -3.27 -20.31 1.74
C ASN A 67 -3.79 -21.28 2.80
N PHE A 68 -5.10 -21.56 2.77
CA PHE A 68 -5.79 -22.51 3.65
C PHE A 68 -6.73 -23.43 2.85
N CYS A 69 -7.39 -24.36 3.55
CA CYS A 69 -8.38 -25.26 2.92
C CYS A 69 -9.66 -24.52 2.55
N THR A 70 -10.05 -24.63 1.28
CA THR A 70 -11.25 -24.01 0.71
C THR A 70 -12.46 -24.93 0.63
N ASP A 71 -12.34 -26.19 1.07
CA ASP A 71 -13.44 -27.15 1.06
C ASP A 71 -14.27 -27.05 2.35
N PRO A 72 -15.56 -26.64 2.29
CA PRO A 72 -16.41 -26.47 3.46
C PRO A 72 -16.69 -27.77 4.22
N PHE A 73 -16.53 -28.94 3.59
CA PHE A 73 -16.75 -30.24 4.24
C PHE A 73 -15.48 -30.78 4.91
N CYS A 74 -14.34 -30.14 4.70
CA CYS A 74 -13.07 -30.55 5.30
C CYS A 74 -12.97 -30.04 6.75
N LYS A 75 -12.44 -30.89 7.64
CA LYS A 75 -12.14 -30.55 9.04
C LYS A 75 -11.28 -29.28 9.19
N TRP A 76 -10.41 -29.03 8.22
CA TRP A 76 -9.48 -27.90 8.22
C TRP A 76 -9.98 -26.69 7.45
N PHE A 77 -11.26 -26.64 7.06
CA PHE A 77 -11.84 -25.52 6.34
C PHE A 77 -11.57 -24.17 7.05
N GLY A 78 -10.99 -23.22 6.30
CA GLY A 78 -10.77 -21.84 6.76
C GLY A 78 -9.88 -21.68 8.01
N ARG A 79 -9.15 -22.72 8.42
CA ARG A 79 -8.25 -22.65 9.58
C ARG A 79 -6.84 -22.20 9.16
N ASP A 80 -6.11 -21.58 10.08
CA ASP A 80 -4.73 -21.20 9.85
C ASP A 80 -3.80 -22.42 9.84
N GLN A 81 -2.62 -22.25 9.26
CA GLN A 81 -1.57 -23.25 9.31
C GLN A 81 -1.05 -23.42 10.74
N GLU A 82 -0.99 -24.66 11.21
CA GLU A 82 -0.46 -25.02 12.52
C GLU A 82 0.48 -26.21 12.38
N ARG A 83 1.55 -26.21 13.16
CA ARG A 83 2.48 -27.34 13.25
C ARG A 83 2.24 -28.11 14.54
N PHE A 84 1.94 -29.40 14.43
CA PHE A 84 1.64 -30.26 15.56
C PHE A 84 2.92 -30.73 16.25
N GLU A 85 3.45 -29.95 17.19
CA GLU A 85 4.77 -30.22 17.79
C GLU A 85 4.83 -31.48 18.66
N LYS A 86 3.69 -31.89 19.22
CA LYS A 86 3.57 -33.02 20.16
C LYS A 86 3.45 -34.39 19.49
N VAL A 87 3.40 -34.44 18.16
CA VAL A 87 3.20 -35.66 17.37
C VAL A 87 4.50 -36.05 16.65
N LEU A 88 4.77 -37.34 16.50
CA LEU A 88 5.83 -37.87 15.65
C LEU A 88 5.81 -37.22 14.26
N ASN A 89 6.99 -36.86 13.75
CA ASN A 89 7.20 -36.14 12.48
C ASN A 89 6.68 -34.69 12.41
N LYS A 90 6.04 -34.20 13.48
CA LYS A 90 5.55 -32.82 13.63
C LYS A 90 4.86 -32.27 12.37
N PRO A 91 3.83 -32.95 11.85
CA PRO A 91 3.16 -32.55 10.63
C PRO A 91 2.51 -31.17 10.80
N SER A 92 2.36 -30.44 9.71
CA SER A 92 1.53 -29.23 9.66
C SER A 92 0.13 -29.55 9.14
N ARG A 93 -0.86 -28.70 9.38
CA ARG A 93 -2.23 -28.86 8.83
C ARG A 93 -2.22 -28.99 7.31
N TYR A 94 -1.40 -28.17 6.66
CA TYR A 94 -1.28 -28.12 5.21
C TYR A 94 0.12 -28.50 4.75
N LYS A 95 0.20 -29.12 3.58
CA LYS A 95 1.45 -29.41 2.86
C LYS A 95 1.37 -28.90 1.43
N LEU A 96 2.50 -28.47 0.89
CA LEU A 96 2.64 -28.14 -0.52
C LEU A 96 3.04 -29.40 -1.30
N THR A 97 2.20 -29.80 -2.24
CA THR A 97 2.40 -30.99 -3.10
C THR A 97 2.43 -30.58 -4.58
N GLY A 98 2.73 -31.52 -5.48
CA GLY A 98 2.78 -31.27 -6.93
C GLY A 98 4.18 -31.07 -7.50
N SER A 99 4.27 -30.98 -8.82
CA SER A 99 5.54 -30.92 -9.56
C SER A 99 5.90 -29.50 -9.97
N THR A 100 7.17 -29.14 -9.80
CA THR A 100 7.73 -27.86 -10.27
C THR A 100 7.75 -27.79 -11.80
N LYS A 101 7.91 -28.92 -12.50
CA LYS A 101 7.94 -28.97 -13.97
C LYS A 101 6.61 -28.56 -14.62
N ASN A 102 5.49 -28.90 -13.99
CA ASN A 102 4.15 -28.65 -14.54
C ASN A 102 3.48 -27.42 -13.91
N ARG A 103 4.21 -26.62 -13.11
CA ARG A 103 3.68 -25.46 -12.36
C ARG A 103 2.40 -25.76 -11.55
N SER A 104 2.23 -27.01 -11.12
CA SER A 104 1.01 -27.51 -10.48
C SER A 104 1.18 -27.67 -8.96
N LYS A 105 1.90 -26.74 -8.32
CA LYS A 105 2.02 -26.76 -6.86
C LYS A 105 0.66 -26.47 -6.24
N VAL A 106 0.20 -27.36 -5.38
CA VAL A 106 -1.10 -27.26 -4.72
C VAL A 106 -0.96 -27.52 -3.23
N ILE A 107 -1.79 -26.84 -2.45
CA ILE A 107 -1.94 -27.02 -1.02
C ILE A 107 -2.88 -28.21 -0.81
N ARG A 108 -2.44 -29.17 0.00
CA ARG A 108 -3.25 -30.31 0.45
C ARG A 108 -3.31 -30.35 1.96
N CYS A 109 -4.45 -30.79 2.47
CA CYS A 109 -4.64 -31.08 3.87
C CYS A 109 -3.87 -32.33 4.29
N ASN A 110 -3.27 -32.31 5.47
CA ASN A 110 -2.80 -33.51 6.14
C ASN A 110 -3.89 -34.08 7.04
N PRO A 111 -3.97 -35.42 7.21
CA PRO A 111 -4.85 -36.04 8.19
C PRO A 111 -4.61 -35.47 9.59
N ASP A 112 -5.65 -35.46 10.43
CA ASP A 112 -5.49 -35.01 11.81
C ASP A 112 -4.69 -36.03 12.64
N PRO A 113 -3.52 -35.65 13.15
CA PRO A 113 -2.69 -36.56 13.93
C PRO A 113 -3.14 -36.74 15.38
N ILE A 114 -3.97 -35.85 15.92
CA ILE A 114 -4.44 -35.86 17.32
C ILE A 114 -5.80 -36.55 17.40
N GLN A 115 -6.71 -36.22 16.48
CA GLN A 115 -8.07 -36.76 16.44
C GLN A 115 -8.44 -37.25 15.04
N PRO A 116 -7.86 -38.37 14.58
CA PRO A 116 -8.09 -38.87 13.22
C PRO A 116 -9.54 -39.31 12.96
N ASN A 117 -10.27 -39.70 14.01
CA ASN A 117 -11.64 -40.22 13.91
C ASN A 117 -12.73 -39.14 14.03
N ILE A 118 -12.35 -37.87 14.27
CA ILE A 118 -13.31 -36.77 14.46
C ILE A 118 -13.27 -35.89 13.22
N GLY A 119 -14.35 -35.87 12.44
CA GLY A 119 -14.44 -35.12 11.19
C GLY A 119 -13.62 -35.74 10.04
N VAL A 120 -13.88 -35.27 8.82
CA VAL A 120 -13.23 -35.81 7.61
C VAL A 120 -12.23 -34.80 7.07
N VAL A 121 -11.01 -35.26 6.78
CA VAL A 121 -10.04 -34.48 6.01
C VAL A 121 -10.19 -34.86 4.54
N SER A 122 -10.67 -33.91 3.74
CA SER A 122 -10.87 -34.07 2.31
C SER A 122 -9.53 -34.06 1.55
N ASP A 123 -9.44 -34.82 0.44
CA ASP A 123 -8.28 -34.80 -0.47
C ASP A 123 -8.39 -33.68 -1.53
N ILE A 124 -9.29 -32.71 -1.33
CA ILE A 124 -9.37 -31.53 -2.17
C ILE A 124 -8.10 -30.69 -2.04
N SER A 125 -7.62 -30.21 -3.19
CA SER A 125 -6.44 -29.36 -3.29
C SER A 125 -6.82 -27.92 -3.57
N SER A 126 -6.14 -26.98 -2.90
CA SER A 126 -6.28 -25.53 -3.14
C SER A 126 -5.02 -24.98 -3.80
N TYR A 127 -5.15 -23.93 -4.61
CA TYR A 127 -3.98 -23.29 -5.23
C TYR A 127 -3.30 -22.32 -4.25
N PRO A 128 -1.96 -22.28 -4.21
CA PRO A 128 -1.24 -21.29 -3.42
C PRO A 128 -1.29 -19.92 -4.09
N TYR A 129 -1.58 -18.89 -3.30
CA TYR A 129 -1.53 -17.49 -3.70
C TYR A 129 -0.45 -16.73 -2.94
N SER A 130 0.05 -15.66 -3.54
CA SER A 130 0.94 -14.73 -2.85
C SER A 130 0.10 -13.74 -2.03
N ASN A 131 0.05 -13.93 -0.70
CA ASN A 131 -0.66 -13.01 0.19
C ASN A 131 -0.20 -11.57 0.02
N TRP A 132 1.11 -11.38 -0.24
CA TRP A 132 1.67 -10.04 -0.42
C TRP A 132 1.18 -9.40 -1.71
N SER A 133 1.14 -10.16 -2.80
CA SER A 133 0.61 -9.67 -4.07
C SER A 133 -0.87 -9.32 -3.97
N ILE A 134 -1.65 -10.05 -3.17
CA ILE A 134 -3.04 -9.72 -2.91
C ILE A 134 -3.16 -8.42 -2.10
N ALA A 135 -2.35 -8.24 -1.06
CA ALA A 135 -2.34 -7.01 -0.27
C ALA A 135 -1.92 -5.78 -1.10
N GLU A 136 -0.93 -5.92 -1.98
CA GLU A 136 -0.53 -4.87 -2.93
C GLU A 136 -1.64 -4.57 -3.96
N GLU A 137 -2.39 -5.58 -4.38
CA GLU A 137 -3.54 -5.38 -5.28
C GLU A 137 -4.68 -4.63 -4.58
N ILE A 138 -4.94 -4.93 -3.31
CA ILE A 138 -5.89 -4.16 -2.49
C ILE A 138 -5.44 -2.71 -2.38
N ASN A 139 -4.16 -2.46 -2.09
CA ASN A 139 -3.58 -1.11 -2.08
C ASN A 139 -3.80 -0.40 -3.43
N ARG A 140 -3.53 -1.09 -4.56
CA ARG A 140 -3.75 -0.54 -5.90
C ARG A 140 -5.22 -0.16 -6.15
N LEU A 141 -6.17 -1.04 -5.79
CA LEU A 141 -7.60 -0.81 -5.99
C LEU A 141 -8.11 0.35 -5.13
N VAL A 142 -7.77 0.35 -3.83
CA VAL A 142 -8.15 1.43 -2.92
C VAL A 142 -7.62 2.76 -3.42
N ARG A 143 -6.35 2.83 -3.87
CA ARG A 143 -5.77 4.05 -4.43
C ARG A 143 -6.55 4.57 -5.65
N ILE A 144 -6.96 3.70 -6.57
CA ILE A 144 -7.69 4.12 -7.77
C ILE A 144 -9.05 4.72 -7.43
N GLU A 145 -9.72 4.18 -6.41
CA GLU A 145 -11.06 4.60 -6.02
C GLU A 145 -11.08 5.73 -5.00
N THR A 146 -9.93 6.05 -4.38
CA THR A 146 -9.85 7.08 -3.35
C THR A 146 -9.71 8.47 -3.96
N VAL A 147 -10.59 9.36 -3.54
CA VAL A 147 -10.54 10.79 -3.86
C VAL A 147 -9.86 11.52 -2.71
N GLN A 148 -8.85 12.32 -3.03
CA GLN A 148 -8.09 13.15 -2.10
C GLN A 148 -8.36 14.64 -2.36
N ASP A 149 -8.20 15.45 -1.33
CA ASP A 149 -8.24 16.90 -1.49
C ASP A 149 -6.92 17.38 -2.14
N VAL A 150 -7.04 18.31 -3.08
CA VAL A 150 -5.90 19.01 -3.66
C VAL A 150 -5.49 20.10 -2.68
N GLU A 151 -4.41 19.87 -1.95
CA GLU A 151 -3.73 20.94 -1.23
C GLU A 151 -2.89 21.75 -2.21
N PRO A 152 -3.19 23.04 -2.39
CA PRO A 152 -2.42 23.88 -3.28
C PRO A 152 -1.08 24.30 -2.67
N ASP A 153 0.01 24.01 -3.38
CA ASP A 153 1.34 24.52 -3.02
C ASP A 153 1.46 26.01 -3.34
N TYR A 154 1.53 26.82 -2.29
CA TYR A 154 1.71 28.26 -2.40
C TYR A 154 3.16 28.63 -2.08
N VAL A 155 3.84 29.26 -3.04
CA VAL A 155 5.16 29.84 -2.80
C VAL A 155 5.00 31.30 -2.37
N PHE A 156 5.05 31.54 -1.06
CA PHE A 156 4.83 32.87 -0.46
C PHE A 156 6.05 33.80 -0.51
N HIS A 157 7.25 33.26 -0.72
CA HIS A 157 8.51 34.00 -0.61
C HIS A 157 9.40 33.81 -1.82
N LYS A 158 10.31 34.76 -2.06
CA LYS A 158 11.42 34.57 -3.00
C LYS A 158 12.47 33.66 -2.34
N GLU A 159 13.30 33.05 -3.16
CA GLU A 159 14.53 32.40 -2.72
C GLU A 159 15.33 33.39 -1.85
N ASP A 160 15.89 32.91 -0.74
CA ASP A 160 16.63 33.67 0.28
C ASP A 160 15.83 34.67 1.14
N CYS A 161 14.51 34.50 1.25
CA CYS A 161 13.72 35.30 2.18
C CYS A 161 13.96 34.86 3.64
N ILE A 162 14.23 35.80 4.54
CA ILE A 162 14.38 35.54 5.99
C ILE A 162 13.16 34.81 6.58
N ASN A 163 11.98 35.06 6.01
CA ASN A 163 10.71 34.49 6.45
C ASN A 163 10.23 33.30 5.60
N GLU A 164 11.12 32.59 4.88
CA GLU A 164 10.76 31.55 3.90
C GLU A 164 9.80 30.47 4.43
N GLY A 165 9.90 30.09 5.71
CA GLY A 165 9.00 29.13 6.35
C GLY A 165 7.64 29.69 6.81
N PHE A 166 7.38 30.99 6.66
CA PHE A 166 6.15 31.61 7.16
C PHE A 166 5.03 31.57 6.13
N THR A 167 3.84 31.19 6.56
CA THR A 167 2.61 31.27 5.76
C THR A 167 1.71 32.41 6.27
N PRO A 168 0.88 33.05 5.41
CA PRO A 168 -0.10 34.03 5.85
C PRO A 168 -1.23 33.43 6.69
N PHE A 169 -1.33 32.10 6.76
CA PHE A 169 -2.32 31.40 7.57
C PHE A 169 -1.88 31.37 9.04
N ASP A 170 -0.60 31.05 9.27
CA ASP A 170 -0.02 30.91 10.60
C ASP A 170 0.57 32.24 11.11
N HIS A 171 1.20 33.01 10.22
CA HIS A 171 1.99 34.21 10.54
C HIS A 171 1.41 35.47 9.91
N LYS A 172 0.12 35.75 10.16
CA LYS A 172 -0.63 36.87 9.56
C LYS A 172 0.05 38.25 9.67
N LYS A 173 0.84 38.48 10.73
CA LYS A 173 1.53 39.77 10.95
C LYS A 173 2.65 40.03 9.95
N GLU A 174 3.22 38.99 9.35
CA GLU A 174 4.34 39.08 8.41
C GLU A 174 3.89 39.33 6.96
N PHE A 175 2.57 39.48 6.74
CA PHE A 175 1.98 39.65 5.42
C PHE A 175 1.06 40.88 5.34
N TYR A 176 1.02 41.54 4.18
CA TYR A 176 0.01 42.51 3.81
C TYR A 176 -1.17 41.83 3.12
N LYS A 177 -2.39 42.29 3.39
CA LYS A 177 -3.61 41.89 2.67
C LYS A 177 -3.83 42.84 1.48
N GLN A 178 -3.69 42.34 0.26
CA GLN A 178 -3.73 43.14 -0.99
C GLN A 178 -5.09 43.04 -1.72
N GLY A 179 -6.19 42.99 -0.96
CA GLY A 179 -7.55 42.81 -1.54
C GLY A 179 -7.80 41.39 -2.08
N LYS A 180 -8.86 41.22 -2.88
CA LYS A 180 -9.25 39.94 -3.48
C LYS A 180 -8.82 39.86 -4.94
N SER A 181 -8.55 38.65 -5.42
CA SER A 181 -8.26 38.35 -6.82
C SER A 181 -9.54 38.31 -7.67
N THR A 182 -9.39 38.16 -8.98
CA THR A 182 -10.50 37.92 -9.91
C THR A 182 -11.30 36.65 -9.58
N SER A 183 -10.69 35.67 -8.91
CA SER A 183 -11.36 34.47 -8.39
C SER A 183 -11.88 34.62 -6.96
N ASN A 184 -12.00 35.86 -6.46
CA ASN A 184 -12.45 36.20 -5.10
C ASN A 184 -11.56 35.68 -3.95
N SER A 185 -10.37 35.13 -4.24
CA SER A 185 -9.41 34.69 -3.21
C SER A 185 -8.61 35.87 -2.64
N GLN A 186 -8.34 35.86 -1.33
CA GLN A 186 -7.55 36.91 -0.68
C GLN A 186 -6.11 36.89 -1.18
N ARG A 187 -5.63 38.03 -1.72
CA ARG A 187 -4.23 38.22 -2.09
C ARG A 187 -3.43 38.60 -0.87
N TRP A 188 -2.30 37.95 -0.70
CA TRP A 188 -1.33 38.20 0.37
C TRP A 188 -0.04 38.73 -0.24
N GLN A 189 0.77 39.45 0.54
CA GLN A 189 2.10 39.87 0.10
C GLN A 189 3.05 39.78 1.28
N CYS A 190 4.20 39.13 1.12
CA CYS A 190 5.20 39.08 2.18
C CYS A 190 5.73 40.50 2.48
N LYS A 191 5.83 40.89 3.75
CA LYS A 191 6.36 42.21 4.13
C LYS A 191 7.85 42.36 3.84
N GLN A 192 8.62 41.27 3.95
CA GLN A 192 10.07 41.27 3.78
C GLN A 192 10.47 41.24 2.30
N CYS A 193 10.17 40.15 1.59
CA CYS A 193 10.58 40.00 0.19
C CYS A 193 9.63 40.67 -0.82
N LYS A 194 8.51 41.24 -0.35
CA LYS A 194 7.45 41.87 -1.16
C LYS A 194 6.84 40.96 -2.23
N LYS A 195 7.11 39.65 -2.21
CA LYS A 195 6.53 38.68 -3.14
C LYS A 195 5.02 38.60 -2.95
N LEU A 196 4.33 38.60 -4.08
CA LEU A 196 2.94 38.20 -4.17
C LEU A 196 2.95 36.69 -4.46
N PRO A 197 2.36 35.85 -3.60
CA PRO A 197 2.25 34.42 -3.86
C PRO A 197 1.49 34.23 -5.15
N MET A 198 2.15 33.59 -6.10
CA MET A 198 1.50 33.05 -7.29
C MET A 198 1.14 31.61 -6.96
N PHE A 199 -0.06 31.20 -7.38
CA PHE A 199 -0.44 29.79 -7.33
C PHE A 199 0.50 29.02 -8.24
N CYS A 200 1.32 28.13 -7.68
CA CYS A 200 2.22 27.29 -8.46
C CYS A 200 1.52 25.94 -8.67
N ARG A 201 1.17 25.61 -9.92
CA ARG A 201 0.84 24.23 -10.28
C ARG A 201 2.16 23.51 -10.49
N THR A 202 2.52 22.61 -9.58
CA THR A 202 3.58 21.64 -9.86
C THR A 202 3.12 20.71 -10.99
N GLU A 203 4.02 20.35 -11.92
CA GLU A 203 3.73 19.49 -13.08
C GLU A 203 3.06 18.14 -12.72
N ASN A 204 3.19 17.70 -11.46
CA ASN A 204 2.61 16.46 -10.96
C ASN A 204 1.09 16.49 -10.68
N ASN A 205 0.43 17.63 -10.85
CA ASN A 205 -1.02 17.76 -10.70
C ASN A 205 -1.67 18.06 -12.06
N PRO A 206 -2.14 17.03 -12.81
CA PRO A 206 -2.86 17.26 -14.05
C PRO A 206 -4.14 18.08 -13.80
N PRO A 207 -4.61 18.86 -14.79
CA PRO A 207 -5.80 19.67 -14.61
C PRO A 207 -7.01 18.78 -14.24
N PRO A 208 -7.87 19.22 -13.31
CA PRO A 208 -9.11 18.52 -13.06
C PRO A 208 -9.91 18.49 -14.35
N ILE A 209 -10.38 17.30 -14.75
CA ILE A 209 -11.28 17.13 -15.89
C ILE A 209 -12.63 17.71 -15.47
N THR A 210 -12.83 19.00 -15.74
CA THR A 210 -14.15 19.64 -15.61
C THR A 210 -14.83 19.63 -16.97
N ASN A 211 -15.97 18.93 -17.08
CA ASN A 211 -16.84 18.86 -18.26
C ASN A 211 -17.60 20.18 -18.56
N LYS A 212 -16.98 21.34 -18.32
CA LYS A 212 -17.57 22.64 -18.68
C LYS A 212 -16.50 23.61 -19.13
N GLU A 213 -16.58 23.93 -20.42
CA GLU A 213 -16.06 25.13 -21.09
C GLU A 213 -14.56 25.42 -20.93
N MET A 214 -13.84 25.19 -22.02
CA MET A 214 -12.55 25.78 -22.33
C MET A 214 -12.63 27.31 -22.21
N THR A 215 -12.43 27.85 -21.01
CA THR A 215 -11.95 29.21 -20.83
C THR A 215 -10.45 29.13 -20.63
N TYR A 216 -9.75 29.40 -21.73
CA TYR A 216 -8.33 29.72 -21.76
C TYR A 216 -8.02 30.70 -20.61
N PHE A 217 -7.16 30.29 -19.68
CA PHE A 217 -6.44 31.23 -18.81
C PHE A 217 -5.09 31.50 -19.47
N PRO A 218 -4.92 32.61 -20.22
CA PRO A 218 -3.61 33.00 -20.70
C PRO A 218 -2.83 33.57 -19.51
N HIS A 219 -1.56 33.17 -19.37
CA HIS A 219 -0.61 33.59 -18.33
C HIS A 219 -0.65 32.81 -17.00
N LEU A 220 -0.29 31.53 -17.05
CA LEU A 220 0.41 30.87 -15.94
C LEU A 220 1.77 30.47 -16.49
N GLN A 221 2.82 31.21 -16.11
CA GLN A 221 4.20 30.85 -16.43
C GLN A 221 4.57 29.57 -15.69
N ASN A 222 5.10 28.58 -16.43
CA ASN A 222 5.82 27.46 -15.86
C ASN A 222 6.98 28.03 -15.03
N CYS A 223 7.06 27.61 -13.77
CA CYS A 223 8.19 27.93 -12.91
C CYS A 223 9.32 26.96 -13.30
N TYR A 224 10.40 27.51 -13.87
CA TYR A 224 11.69 26.82 -14.03
C TYR A 224 12.53 27.04 -12.77
#